data_AF-X0Z4Q8-F1
#
_entry.id   AF-X0Z4Q8-F1
#
_cell.length_a   1.000
_cell.length_b   1.000
_cell.length_c   1.000
_cell.angle_alpha   90.00
_cell.angle_beta   90.00
_cell.angle_gamma   90.00
#
_symmetry.space_group_name_H-M   'P 1'
#
loop_
_entity.id
_entity.type
_entity.pdbx_description
1 polymer ?
#
loop_
_entity_poly.entity_id
_entity_poly.type
_entity_poly.pdbx_seq_one_letter_code
_entity_poly.pdbx_strand_id
1 'polypeptide(L)'
;MAFEKLSDLVSEFSLDKILSGDFSDFVAIFYLVISIAIYSILIWHFYRFIARRDCFKLTTRKHKKLIGFLKYFFFYPWVAFLFFAGFSLMLLFLTKSYDIPVILSTSFAIIAAIRICAYYNEDLSKDIAKMLPFALLAIFLIDASYFRFGDITAKVYSLPEF
;
A
#
# COMPACT_ATOMS: atom_id res chain seq x y z
N MET A 1 21.03 -2.30 0.28
CA MET A 1 21.80 -3.56 0.34
C MET A 1 20.94 -4.82 0.11
N ALA A 2 19.85 -5.07 0.85
CA ALA A 2 18.96 -6.21 0.56
C ALA A 2 18.16 -6.07 -0.76
N PHE A 3 17.78 -4.84 -1.12
CA PHE A 3 16.98 -4.54 -2.31
C PHE A 3 17.79 -4.57 -3.63
N GLU A 4 19.09 -4.28 -3.61
CA GLU A 4 19.95 -4.41 -4.80
C GLU A 4 20.20 -5.89 -5.14
N LYS A 5 20.44 -6.73 -4.12
CA LYS A 5 20.55 -8.18 -4.32
C LYS A 5 19.30 -8.82 -4.94
N LEU A 6 18.12 -8.27 -4.66
CA LEU A 6 16.87 -8.76 -5.23
C LEU A 6 16.74 -8.40 -6.73
N SER A 7 17.23 -7.22 -7.13
CA SER A 7 17.28 -6.80 -8.53
C SER A 7 18.24 -7.66 -9.35
N ASP A 8 19.42 -7.95 -8.80
CA ASP A 8 20.42 -8.79 -9.46
C ASP A 8 19.91 -10.24 -9.64
N LEU A 9 19.23 -10.78 -8.61
CA LEU A 9 18.59 -12.11 -8.65
C LEU A 9 17.53 -12.27 -9.73
N VAL A 10 16.81 -11.21 -10.09
CA VAL A 10 15.78 -11.25 -11.14
C VAL A 10 16.40 -11.20 -12.53
N SER A 11 17.54 -10.51 -12.69
CA SER A 11 18.24 -10.40 -13.97
C SER A 11 19.02 -11.66 -14.39
N GLU A 12 19.36 -12.52 -13.43
CA GLU A 12 20.15 -13.74 -13.68
C GLU A 12 19.31 -14.96 -14.08
N PHE A 13 17.98 -14.83 -14.02
CA PHE A 13 17.03 -15.92 -14.27
C PHE A 13 17.03 -16.35 -15.75
N SER A 14 17.72 -17.45 -16.06
CA SER A 14 17.77 -18.06 -17.39
C SER A 14 17.41 -19.54 -17.30
N LEU A 15 16.29 -19.94 -17.93
CA LEU A 15 15.74 -21.31 -17.88
C LEU A 15 16.71 -22.41 -18.35
N ASP A 16 17.73 -22.04 -19.14
CA ASP A 16 18.78 -22.94 -19.60
C ASP A 16 19.75 -23.38 -18.49
N LYS A 17 19.93 -22.57 -17.43
CA LYS A 17 20.78 -22.93 -16.27
C LYS A 17 20.11 -23.97 -15.37
N ILE A 18 18.79 -23.89 -15.17
CA ILE A 18 18.02 -24.84 -14.35
C ILE A 18 18.10 -26.27 -14.91
N LEU A 19 18.06 -26.43 -16.24
CA LEU A 19 18.20 -27.73 -16.91
C LEU A 19 19.62 -28.31 -16.81
N SER A 20 20.63 -27.49 -16.49
CA SER A 20 22.03 -27.89 -16.33
C SER A 20 22.40 -28.36 -14.92
N GLY A 21 21.46 -28.31 -13.97
CA GLY A 21 21.62 -28.81 -12.60
C GLY A 21 22.09 -27.77 -11.57
N ASP A 22 22.04 -26.48 -11.90
CA ASP A 22 22.28 -25.40 -10.93
C ASP A 22 20.99 -25.05 -10.17
N PHE A 23 20.98 -25.23 -8.84
CA PHE A 23 19.83 -24.98 -7.96
C PHE A 23 19.76 -23.52 -7.46
N SER A 24 20.70 -22.66 -7.84
CA SER A 24 20.75 -21.24 -7.46
C SER A 24 19.47 -20.48 -7.83
N ASP A 25 18.94 -20.70 -9.05
CA ASP A 25 17.69 -20.09 -9.52
C ASP A 25 16.46 -20.55 -8.72
N PHE A 26 16.48 -21.77 -8.17
CA PHE A 26 15.39 -22.27 -7.33
C PHE A 26 15.30 -21.50 -6.01
N VAL A 27 16.46 -21.13 -5.43
CA VAL A 27 16.54 -20.29 -4.24
C VAL A 27 15.96 -18.90 -4.52
N ALA A 28 16.24 -18.33 -5.70
CA ALA A 28 15.70 -17.04 -6.13
C ALA A 28 14.16 -17.05 -6.20
N ILE A 29 13.58 -18.04 -6.88
CA ILE A 29 12.12 -18.20 -6.97
C ILE A 29 11.51 -18.37 -5.58
N PHE A 30 12.13 -19.18 -4.72
CA PHE A 30 11.63 -19.39 -3.36
C PHE A 30 11.56 -18.09 -2.56
N TYR A 31 12.60 -17.24 -2.63
CA TYR A 31 12.59 -15.91 -2.01
C TYR A 31 11.51 -15.00 -2.59
N LEU A 32 11.28 -15.04 -3.90
CA LEU A 32 10.25 -14.27 -4.58
C LEU A 32 8.85 -14.70 -4.11
N VAL A 33 8.57 -16.00 -4.06
CA VAL A 33 7.29 -16.57 -3.57
C VAL A 33 7.03 -16.14 -2.12
N ILE A 34 8.03 -16.25 -1.25
CA ILE A 34 7.92 -15.81 0.15
C ILE A 34 7.64 -14.30 0.21
N SER A 35 8.34 -13.49 -0.58
CA SER A 35 8.18 -12.03 -0.60
C SER A 35 6.77 -11.62 -1.03
N ILE A 36 6.23 -12.24 -2.09
CA ILE A 36 4.85 -12.02 -2.54
C ILE A 36 3.85 -12.42 -1.46
N ALA A 37 4.06 -13.57 -0.81
CA ALA A 37 3.16 -14.06 0.22
C ALA A 37 3.12 -13.11 1.44
N ILE A 38 4.29 -12.71 1.94
CA ILE A 38 4.42 -11.76 3.06
C ILE A 38 3.75 -10.43 2.71
N TYR A 39 4.04 -9.88 1.52
CA TYR A 39 3.46 -8.62 1.08
C TYR A 39 1.93 -8.72 0.95
N SER A 40 1.41 -9.82 0.39
CA SER A 40 -0.04 -10.05 0.27
C SER A 40 -0.73 -10.16 1.63
N ILE A 41 -0.11 -10.81 2.62
CA ILE A 41 -0.61 -10.88 4.00
C ILE A 41 -0.63 -9.48 4.64
N LEU A 42 0.39 -8.66 4.39
CA LEU A 42 0.44 -7.28 4.88
C LEU A 42 -0.68 -6.44 4.27
N ILE A 43 -0.88 -6.50 2.95
CA ILE A 43 -1.99 -5.83 2.26
C ILE A 43 -3.32 -6.28 2.86
N TRP A 44 -3.47 -7.58 3.14
CA TRP A 44 -4.70 -8.13 3.72
C TRP A 44 -5.10 -7.45 5.03
N HIS A 45 -4.13 -7.21 5.90
CA HIS A 45 -4.37 -6.47 7.15
C HIS A 45 -4.70 -5.00 6.88
N PHE A 46 -3.95 -4.37 5.96
CA PHE A 46 -4.11 -2.96 5.61
C PHE A 46 -5.48 -2.64 5.01
N TYR A 47 -5.89 -3.33 3.95
CA TYR A 47 -7.15 -3.04 3.25
C TYR A 47 -8.37 -3.36 4.13
N ARG A 48 -8.30 -4.41 4.95
CA ARG A 48 -9.40 -4.78 5.85
C ARG A 48 -9.53 -3.80 7.00
N PHE A 49 -8.51 -3.02 7.32
CA PHE A 49 -8.63 -1.96 8.33
C PHE A 49 -9.30 -0.70 7.75
N ILE A 50 -8.97 -0.30 6.52
CA ILE A 50 -9.57 0.89 5.89
C ILE A 50 -11.01 0.65 5.41
N ALA A 51 -11.32 -0.52 4.88
CA ALA A 51 -12.61 -0.79 4.25
C ALA A 51 -13.76 -1.02 5.23
N ARG A 52 -13.49 -1.11 6.53
CA ARG A 52 -14.55 -1.24 7.54
C ARG A 52 -15.36 0.05 7.63
N ARG A 53 -16.69 -0.09 7.59
CA ARG A 53 -17.64 0.99 7.87
C ARG A 53 -17.46 1.53 9.29
N ASP A 54 -17.40 0.62 10.26
CA ASP A 54 -17.23 0.94 11.67
C ASP A 54 -15.84 0.50 12.15
N CYS A 55 -14.87 1.43 12.14
CA CYS A 55 -13.51 1.14 12.62
C CYS A 55 -13.49 0.71 14.10
N PHE A 56 -14.48 1.15 14.89
CA PHE A 56 -14.58 0.86 16.32
C PHE A 56 -16.04 0.55 16.68
N LYS A 57 -16.35 -0.70 17.05
CA LYS A 57 -17.65 -1.03 17.63
C LYS A 57 -17.79 -0.29 18.96
N LEU A 58 -18.68 0.68 19.04
CA LEU A 58 -19.07 1.30 20.32
C LEU A 58 -19.68 0.21 21.19
N THR A 59 -18.92 -0.31 22.15
CA THR A 59 -19.46 -1.23 23.15
C THR A 59 -20.61 -0.52 23.86
N THR A 60 -21.81 -1.07 23.72
CA THR A 60 -23.03 -0.68 24.43
C THR A 60 -22.93 -1.04 25.92
N ARG A 61 -21.92 -0.53 26.62
CA ARG A 61 -21.88 -0.55 28.08
C ARG A 61 -22.47 0.77 28.58
N LYS A 62 -23.40 0.67 29.53
CA LYS A 62 -24.27 1.71 30.12
C LYS A 62 -23.62 3.04 30.59
N HIS A 63 -22.33 3.31 30.35
CA HIS A 63 -21.66 4.54 30.77
C HIS A 63 -21.43 5.54 29.63
N LYS A 64 -21.92 6.77 29.88
CA LYS A 64 -21.80 8.05 29.16
C LYS A 64 -21.42 7.94 27.67
N LYS A 65 -22.45 7.87 26.82
CA LYS A 65 -22.40 8.04 25.34
C LYS A 65 -21.46 9.19 24.90
N LEU A 66 -21.33 10.24 25.72
CA LEU A 66 -20.45 11.38 25.49
C LEU A 66 -18.95 11.01 25.40
N ILE A 67 -18.46 10.10 26.24
CA ILE A 67 -17.04 9.70 26.30
C ILE A 67 -16.69 8.83 25.08
N GLY A 68 -17.62 7.95 24.66
CA GLY A 68 -17.48 7.15 23.45
C GLY A 68 -17.47 7.99 22.18
N PHE A 69 -18.35 9.00 22.10
CA PHE A 69 -18.40 9.95 20.98
C PHE A 69 -17.10 10.75 20.85
N LEU A 70 -16.58 11.30 21.96
CA LEU A 70 -15.36 12.10 21.96
C LEU A 70 -14.13 11.26 21.54
N LYS A 71 -14.05 10.01 22.01
CA LYS A 71 -13.00 9.08 21.58
C LYS A 71 -13.09 8.79 20.08
N TYR A 72 -14.28 8.53 19.55
CA TYR A 72 -14.44 8.29 18.11
C TYR A 72 -14.06 9.52 17.27
N PHE A 73 -14.48 10.71 17.71
CA PHE A 73 -14.22 11.98 17.03
C PHE A 73 -12.73 12.31 16.89
N PHE A 74 -11.90 11.98 17.88
CA PHE A 74 -10.45 12.22 17.81
C PHE A 74 -9.67 11.08 17.13
N PHE A 75 -10.07 9.82 17.33
CA PHE A 75 -9.34 8.68 16.77
C PHE A 75 -9.60 8.50 15.27
N TYR A 76 -10.81 8.83 14.79
CA TYR A 76 -11.17 8.63 13.38
C TYR A 76 -10.35 9.53 12.42
N PRO A 77 -10.20 10.85 12.64
CA PRO A 77 -9.37 11.71 11.79
C PRO A 77 -7.91 11.27 11.76
N TRP A 78 -7.37 10.81 12.89
CA TRP A 78 -6.00 10.31 12.97
C TRP A 78 -5.79 9.07 12.09
N VAL A 79 -6.72 8.11 12.17
CA VAL A 79 -6.70 6.91 11.34
C VAL A 79 -6.86 7.28 9.86
N ALA A 80 -7.79 8.17 9.53
CA ALA A 80 -7.99 8.64 8.16
C ALA A 80 -6.74 9.34 7.59
N PHE A 81 -6.07 10.16 8.40
CA PHE A 81 -4.81 10.82 8.03
C PHE A 81 -3.69 9.82 7.77
N LEU A 82 -3.53 8.80 8.62
CA LEU A 82 -2.54 7.74 8.42
C LEU A 82 -2.77 7.01 7.08
N PHE A 83 -4.02 6.69 6.75
CA PHE A 83 -4.36 6.08 5.48
C PHE A 83 -4.15 7.00 4.29
N PHE A 84 -4.48 8.28 4.44
CA PHE A 84 -4.17 9.31 3.44
C PHE A 84 -2.67 9.37 3.13
N ALA A 85 -1.83 9.43 4.15
CA ALA A 85 -0.38 9.40 3.98
C ALA A 85 0.09 8.09 3.31
N GLY A 86 -0.48 6.94 3.68
CA GLY A 86 -0.14 5.66 3.07
C GLY A 86 -0.49 5.59 1.58
N PHE A 87 -1.71 5.96 1.21
CA PHE A 87 -2.16 5.96 -0.19
C PHE A 87 -1.44 7.03 -1.03
N SER A 88 -1.19 8.21 -0.47
CA SER A 88 -0.44 9.26 -1.18
C SER A 88 1.00 8.83 -1.45
N LEU A 89 1.67 8.20 -0.48
CA LEU A 89 3.01 7.66 -0.63
C LEU A 89 3.05 6.54 -1.68
N MET A 90 2.09 5.61 -1.65
CA MET A 90 1.98 4.58 -2.69
C MET A 90 1.73 5.18 -4.08
N LEU A 91 0.89 6.22 -4.19
CA LEU A 91 0.68 6.92 -5.46
C LEU A 91 1.92 7.69 -5.91
N LEU A 92 2.67 8.29 -4.99
CA LEU A 92 3.92 9.00 -5.28
C LEU A 92 4.94 8.03 -5.88
N PHE A 93 5.07 6.84 -5.29
CA PHE A 93 5.88 5.77 -5.87
C PHE A 93 5.39 5.33 -7.25
N LEU A 94 4.08 5.34 -7.48
CA LEU A 94 3.45 4.90 -8.73
C LEU A 94 3.48 5.96 -9.85
N THR A 95 3.69 7.24 -9.54
CA THR A 95 3.50 8.34 -10.49
C THR A 95 4.74 9.22 -10.61
N LYS A 96 5.51 9.03 -11.69
CA LYS A 96 6.72 9.84 -11.94
C LYS A 96 6.39 11.25 -12.44
N SER A 97 5.45 11.37 -13.38
CA SER A 97 5.23 12.61 -14.15
C SER A 97 4.13 13.55 -13.63
N TYR A 98 3.43 13.18 -12.56
CA TYR A 98 2.34 14.01 -12.00
C TYR A 98 2.83 14.91 -10.87
N ASP A 99 2.27 16.12 -10.79
CA ASP A 99 2.54 17.06 -9.70
C ASP A 99 1.96 16.56 -8.37
N ILE A 100 2.59 16.98 -7.27
CA ILE A 100 2.22 16.56 -5.91
C ILE A 100 0.76 16.92 -5.55
N PRO A 101 0.23 18.11 -5.88
CA PRO A 101 -1.16 18.44 -5.59
C PRO A 101 -2.16 17.49 -6.25
N VAL A 102 -1.84 17.01 -7.47
CA VAL A 102 -2.67 16.03 -8.19
C VAL A 102 -2.64 14.69 -7.44
N ILE A 103 -1.45 14.21 -7.07
CA ILE A 103 -1.26 12.97 -6.30
C ILE A 103 -2.05 13.00 -4.98
N LEU A 104 -1.94 14.09 -4.24
CA LEU A 104 -2.66 14.27 -2.97
C LEU A 104 -4.17 14.29 -3.20
N SER A 105 -4.66 15.03 -4.21
CA SER A 105 -6.09 15.10 -4.54
C SER A 105 -6.64 13.74 -4.96
N THR A 106 -5.89 12.97 -5.76
CA THR A 106 -6.26 11.61 -6.16
C THR A 106 -6.29 10.67 -4.96
N SER A 107 -5.31 10.74 -4.07
CA SER A 107 -5.29 9.91 -2.85
C SER A 107 -6.49 10.20 -1.95
N PHE A 108 -6.88 11.47 -1.82
CA PHE A 108 -8.09 11.87 -1.10
C PHE A 108 -9.36 11.31 -1.77
N ALA A 109 -9.47 11.42 -3.09
CA ALA A 109 -10.61 10.91 -3.85
C ALA A 109 -10.75 9.38 -3.72
N ILE A 110 -9.65 8.63 -3.76
CA ILE A 110 -9.65 7.17 -3.56
C ILE A 110 -10.17 6.83 -2.16
N ILE A 111 -9.68 7.51 -1.12
CA ILE A 111 -10.13 7.24 0.25
C ILE A 111 -11.61 7.60 0.43
N ALA A 112 -12.05 8.73 -0.13
CA ALA A 112 -13.46 9.11 -0.12
C ALA A 112 -14.33 8.04 -0.82
N ALA A 113 -13.90 7.55 -1.99
CA ALA A 113 -14.58 6.48 -2.70
C ALA A 113 -14.64 5.18 -1.88
N ILE A 114 -13.52 4.75 -1.27
CA ILE A 114 -13.48 3.58 -0.37
C ILE A 114 -14.50 3.74 0.76
N ARG A 115 -14.61 4.93 1.35
CA ARG A 115 -15.55 5.20 2.45
C ARG A 115 -17.00 5.18 1.99
N ILE A 116 -17.33 5.82 0.87
CA ILE A 116 -18.68 5.77 0.28
C ILE A 116 -19.05 4.31 -0.01
N CYS A 117 -18.15 3.54 -0.62
CA CYS A 117 -18.36 2.13 -0.88
C CYS A 117 -18.51 1.30 0.39
N ALA A 118 -17.83 1.63 1.50
CA ALA A 118 -17.97 0.92 2.78
C ALA A 118 -19.39 1.06 3.36
N TYR A 119 -20.09 2.16 3.08
CA TYR A 119 -21.49 2.34 3.46
C TYR A 119 -22.46 1.59 2.53
N TYR A 120 -22.07 1.36 1.28
CA TYR A 120 -22.87 0.60 0.32
C TYR A 120 -22.69 -0.92 0.49
N ASN A 121 -21.46 -1.41 0.37
CA ASN A 121 -21.08 -2.80 0.54
C ASN A 121 -19.61 -2.89 1.01
N GLU A 122 -19.39 -3.53 2.16
CA GLU A 122 -18.06 -3.63 2.77
C GLU A 122 -17.07 -4.42 1.90
N ASP A 123 -17.55 -5.42 1.15
CA ASP A 123 -16.69 -6.24 0.29
C ASP A 123 -16.25 -5.45 -0.97
N LEU A 124 -17.13 -4.61 -1.52
CA LEU A 124 -16.76 -3.68 -2.59
C LEU A 124 -15.69 -2.68 -2.12
N SER A 125 -15.84 -2.15 -0.90
CA SER A 125 -14.84 -1.25 -0.31
C SER A 125 -13.47 -1.92 -0.16
N LYS A 126 -13.46 -3.20 0.26
CA LYS A 126 -12.24 -4.01 0.37
C LYS A 126 -11.55 -4.18 -0.98
N ASP A 127 -12.34 -4.38 -2.05
CA ASP A 127 -11.82 -4.57 -3.40
C ASP A 127 -11.20 -3.29 -3.97
N ILE A 128 -11.80 -2.13 -3.71
CA ILE A 128 -11.22 -0.84 -4.10
C ILE A 128 -9.95 -0.55 -3.29
N ALA A 129 -9.98 -0.80 -1.97
CA ALA A 129 -8.86 -0.51 -1.09
C ALA A 129 -7.59 -1.33 -1.41
N LYS A 130 -7.74 -2.57 -1.87
CA LYS A 130 -6.61 -3.45 -2.21
C LYS A 130 -6.02 -3.19 -3.60
N MET A 131 -6.75 -2.48 -4.48
CA MET A 131 -6.34 -2.26 -5.88
C MET A 131 -4.99 -1.55 -5.97
N LEU A 132 -4.79 -0.48 -5.21
CA LEU A 132 -3.58 0.33 -5.28
C LEU A 132 -2.33 -0.39 -4.72
N PRO A 133 -2.37 -1.02 -3.52
CA PRO A 133 -1.25 -1.83 -3.05
C PRO A 133 -0.87 -2.99 -3.97
N PHE A 134 -1.85 -3.64 -4.63
CA PHE A 134 -1.57 -4.71 -5.60
C PHE A 134 -1.02 -4.18 -6.93
N ALA A 135 -1.45 -3.00 -7.38
CA ALA A 135 -0.85 -2.36 -8.54
C ALA A 135 0.64 -2.05 -8.31
N LEU A 136 1.00 -1.60 -7.09
CA LEU A 136 2.38 -1.38 -6.70
C LEU A 136 3.20 -2.68 -6.74
N LEU A 137 2.65 -3.78 -6.22
CA LEU A 137 3.28 -5.10 -6.27
C LEU A 137 3.49 -5.57 -7.71
N ALA A 138 2.49 -5.40 -8.57
CA ALA A 138 2.56 -5.83 -9.96
C ALA A 138 3.72 -5.11 -10.68
N ILE A 139 3.83 -3.80 -10.50
CA ILE A 139 4.93 -3.02 -11.10
C ILE A 139 6.27 -3.44 -10.51
N PHE A 140 6.34 -3.69 -9.21
CA PHE A 140 7.57 -4.17 -8.56
C PHE A 140 8.05 -5.51 -9.11
N LEU A 141 7.12 -6.43 -9.42
CA LEU A 141 7.45 -7.73 -10.00
C LEU A 141 7.86 -7.64 -11.47
N ILE A 142 7.35 -6.66 -12.21
CA ILE A 142 7.68 -6.45 -13.64
C ILE A 142 9.00 -5.70 -13.77
N ASP A 143 9.18 -4.63 -13.01
CA ASP A 143 10.35 -3.76 -13.05
C ASP A 143 10.65 -3.20 -11.66
N ALA A 144 11.54 -3.88 -10.95
CA ALA A 144 12.02 -3.44 -9.63
C ALA A 144 12.80 -2.10 -9.73
N SER A 145 13.41 -1.81 -10.88
CA SER A 145 14.16 -0.56 -11.10
C SER A 145 13.26 0.67 -11.21
N TYR A 146 11.95 0.47 -11.35
CA TYR A 146 10.96 1.54 -11.32
C TYR A 146 11.03 2.37 -10.03
N PHE A 147 11.30 1.73 -8.89
CA PHE A 147 11.31 2.34 -7.55
C PHE A 147 12.72 2.80 -7.14
N ARG A 148 13.21 3.89 -7.72
CA ARG A 148 14.47 4.52 -7.29
C ARG A 148 14.20 5.53 -6.18
N PHE A 149 14.83 5.33 -5.02
CA PHE A 149 14.69 6.24 -3.86
C PHE A 149 15.09 7.69 -4.18
N GLY A 150 16.04 7.90 -5.10
CA GLY A 150 16.50 9.22 -5.51
C GLY A 150 15.40 10.11 -6.10
N ASP A 151 14.50 9.52 -6.89
CA ASP A 151 13.39 10.22 -7.57
C ASP A 151 12.38 10.79 -6.54
N ILE A 152 12.25 10.12 -5.39
CA ILE A 152 11.30 10.48 -4.34
C ILE A 152 11.84 11.65 -3.52
N THR A 153 13.11 11.62 -3.14
CA THR A 153 13.76 12.73 -2.45
C THR A 153 13.66 14.01 -3.28
N ALA A 154 13.97 13.94 -4.58
CA ALA A 154 13.84 15.10 -5.47
C ALA A 154 12.42 15.66 -5.49
N LYS A 155 11.40 14.79 -5.45
CA LYS A 155 9.99 15.19 -5.41
C LYS A 155 9.60 15.79 -4.06
N VAL A 156 10.06 15.23 -2.93
CA VAL A 156 9.82 15.82 -1.60
C VAL A 156 10.46 17.21 -1.48
N TYR A 157 11.67 17.40 -2.02
CA TYR A 157 12.33 18.72 -2.03
C TYR A 157 11.69 19.73 -3.01
N SER A 158 10.84 19.28 -3.94
CA SER A 158 10.06 20.16 -4.82
C SER A 158 8.78 20.69 -4.17
N LEU A 159 8.48 20.29 -2.93
CA LEU A 159 7.40 20.88 -2.16
C LEU A 159 7.71 22.36 -1.92
N PRO A 160 6.77 23.28 -2.22
CA PRO A 160 6.97 24.68 -1.87
C PRO A 160 7.17 24.79 -0.36
N GLU A 161 8.23 25.48 0.06
CA GLU A 161 8.40 25.89 1.45
C GLU A 161 7.24 26.83 1.78
N PHE A 162 6.37 26.40 2.69
CA PHE A 162 5.32 27.24 3.26
C PHE A 162 5.86 27.98 4.48
#